data_AF-A0A9X5YQT4-F1
#
_entry.id   AF-A0A9X5YQT4-F1
#
_cell.length_a   1.000
_cell.length_b   1.000
_cell.length_c   1.000
_cell.angle_alpha   90.00
_cell.angle_beta   90.00
_cell.angle_gamma   90.00
#
_symmetry.space_group_name_H-M   'P 1'
#
loop_
_entity.id
_entity.type
_entity.pdbx_description
1 polymer ?
#
loop_
_entity_poly.entity_id
_entity_poly.type
_entity_poly.pdbx_seq_one_letter_code
_entity_poly.pdbx_strand_id
1 'polypeptide(L)'
;MTMPHSLGSGMPGNPGNVPVYPGNVAGNPYTDMQPAPQVAAPPSHGLVVASICLGVIGIILCAGGLFFGAYTSFDAHDSFERAMAPLNFILVVAMVYILGGIMNIIGLVLGKAARKRAQDPRHAKVCMVGIWLNAAPMILFLVAEILGVLWMMGTSL
;
A
#
# COMPACT_ATOMS: atom_id res chain seq x y z
N MET A 1 51.03 -12.20 48.37
CA MET A 1 51.25 -12.43 46.93
C MET A 1 50.50 -13.69 46.52
N THR A 2 49.71 -13.62 45.43
CA THR A 2 49.24 -14.68 44.49
C THR A 2 48.56 -15.96 45.04
N MET A 3 47.42 -16.48 44.56
CA MET A 3 46.54 -16.30 43.37
C MET A 3 45.20 -17.05 43.64
N PRO A 4 44.06 -16.68 43.03
CA PRO A 4 42.84 -17.48 43.06
C PRO A 4 42.76 -18.51 41.92
N HIS A 5 41.97 -19.55 42.19
CA HIS A 5 41.90 -20.83 41.47
C HIS A 5 41.31 -20.76 40.06
N SER A 6 41.84 -21.60 39.17
CA SER A 6 41.35 -21.90 37.84
C SER A 6 40.34 -23.05 37.87
N LEU A 7 39.25 -22.94 37.11
CA LEU A 7 38.48 -24.09 36.66
C LEU A 7 38.36 -24.01 35.14
N GLY A 8 39.18 -24.83 34.49
CA GLY A 8 39.00 -25.14 33.08
C GLY A 8 37.93 -26.21 32.86
N SER A 9 37.63 -26.37 31.57
CA SER A 9 37.04 -27.55 30.92
C SER A 9 35.53 -27.59 30.76
N GLY A 10 35.10 -27.69 29.51
CA GLY A 10 33.76 -28.13 29.15
C GLY A 10 33.29 -27.71 27.76
N MET A 11 33.92 -28.23 26.70
CA MET A 11 33.23 -28.39 25.41
C MET A 11 33.21 -29.90 25.12
N PRO A 12 32.12 -30.53 24.62
CA PRO A 12 31.48 -30.16 23.33
C PRO A 12 29.94 -30.40 23.16
N GLY A 13 29.33 -29.69 22.20
CA GLY A 13 28.32 -30.26 21.27
C GLY A 13 26.88 -29.71 21.29
N ASN A 14 26.48 -28.95 20.24
CA ASN A 14 25.38 -29.23 19.27
C ASN A 14 25.22 -28.00 18.31
N PRO A 15 25.08 -28.16 16.98
CA PRO A 15 24.93 -27.02 16.07
C PRO A 15 23.45 -26.61 16.01
N GLY A 16 23.08 -25.58 16.75
CA GLY A 16 21.71 -25.09 16.74
C GLY A 16 21.36 -24.03 17.78
N ASN A 17 22.25 -23.70 18.71
CA ASN A 17 21.99 -22.68 19.71
C ASN A 17 22.91 -21.46 19.50
N VAL A 18 22.27 -20.30 19.40
CA VAL A 18 22.91 -18.98 19.41
C VAL A 18 23.94 -18.93 20.54
N PRO A 19 25.20 -18.51 20.30
CA PRO A 19 26.15 -18.32 21.39
C PRO A 19 25.59 -17.27 22.35
N VAL A 20 25.20 -17.71 23.54
CA VAL A 20 25.04 -16.81 24.68
C VAL A 20 26.45 -16.35 25.03
N TYR A 21 26.81 -15.16 24.56
CA TYR A 21 28.10 -14.55 24.85
C TYR A 21 28.20 -14.31 26.37
N PRO A 22 29.19 -14.91 27.06
CA PRO A 22 29.45 -14.58 28.44
C PRO A 22 30.29 -13.30 28.48
N GLY A 23 29.82 -12.33 29.26
CA GLY A 23 30.68 -11.26 29.77
C GLY A 23 30.78 -10.03 28.86
N ASN A 24 30.27 -8.94 29.39
CA ASN A 24 30.55 -7.58 29.00
C ASN A 24 32.06 -7.31 29.16
N VAL A 25 32.84 -7.51 28.11
CA VAL A 25 34.28 -7.15 28.12
C VAL A 25 34.36 -5.63 27.96
N ALA A 26 34.57 -4.94 29.09
CA ALA A 26 34.86 -3.52 29.10
C ALA A 26 36.15 -3.26 28.31
N GLY A 27 36.06 -2.46 27.23
CA GLY A 27 37.22 -1.99 26.46
C GLY A 27 37.31 -2.45 25.00
N ASN A 28 36.28 -3.05 24.40
CA ASN A 28 36.27 -3.29 22.96
C ASN A 28 35.81 -2.02 22.20
N PRO A 29 36.67 -1.34 21.41
CA PRO A 29 36.25 -0.17 20.62
C PRO A 29 35.21 -0.50 19.53
N TYR A 30 34.97 -1.80 19.25
CA TYR A 30 33.88 -2.25 18.37
C TYR A 30 32.55 -2.47 19.11
N THR A 31 32.51 -2.56 20.45
CA THR A 31 31.24 -2.62 21.20
C THR A 31 30.64 -1.24 21.46
N ASP A 32 31.45 -0.19 21.39
CA ASP A 32 31.02 1.22 21.51
C ASP A 32 30.54 1.81 20.17
N MET A 33 30.59 1.02 19.08
CA MET A 33 29.82 1.34 17.88
C MET A 33 28.35 1.07 18.18
N GLN A 34 27.74 2.00 18.93
CA GLN A 34 26.29 2.11 18.99
C GLN A 34 25.80 2.08 17.53
N PRO A 35 24.91 1.13 17.16
CA PRO A 35 24.37 1.07 15.82
C PRO A 35 23.95 2.47 15.42
N ALA A 36 24.49 2.98 14.30
CA ALA A 36 24.14 4.31 13.79
C ALA A 36 22.64 4.49 13.95
N PRO A 37 22.14 5.58 14.59
CA PRO A 37 20.74 5.72 14.93
C PRO A 37 19.93 5.34 13.70
N GLN A 38 19.27 4.18 13.74
CA GLN A 38 18.39 3.81 12.66
C GLN A 38 17.38 4.95 12.64
N VAL A 39 17.38 5.75 11.57
CA VAL A 39 16.37 6.78 11.33
C VAL A 39 15.05 6.07 11.60
N ALA A 40 14.41 6.42 12.71
CA ALA A 40 13.30 5.65 13.23
C ALA A 40 12.25 5.61 12.11
N ALA A 41 12.03 4.42 11.55
CA ALA A 41 11.13 4.28 10.41
C ALA A 41 9.78 4.88 10.79
N PRO A 42 9.14 5.69 9.90
CA PRO A 42 7.92 6.40 10.27
C PRO A 42 6.89 5.45 10.90
N PRO A 43 6.25 5.86 12.02
CA PRO A 43 5.31 5.01 12.73
C PRO A 43 4.28 4.42 11.77
N SER A 44 4.03 3.12 11.87
CA SER A 44 3.08 2.41 11.00
C SER A 44 1.71 3.10 10.98
N HIS A 45 1.31 3.73 12.09
CA HIS A 45 0.06 4.47 12.23
C HIS A 45 -0.14 5.57 11.18
N GLY A 46 0.87 6.41 10.91
CA GLY A 46 0.76 7.49 9.93
C GLY A 46 0.57 6.96 8.50
N LEU A 47 1.27 5.87 8.18
CA LEU A 47 1.15 5.20 6.88
C LEU A 47 -0.23 4.56 6.68
N VAL A 48 -0.82 3.98 7.74
CA VAL A 48 -2.19 3.42 7.71
C VAL A 48 -3.21 4.52 7.44
N VAL A 49 -3.15 5.61 8.20
CA VAL A 49 -4.09 6.73 8.04
C VAL A 49 -4.00 7.30 6.63
N ALA A 50 -2.78 7.58 6.15
CA ALA A 50 -2.58 8.08 4.79
C ALA A 50 -3.09 7.12 3.71
N SER A 51 -2.86 5.81 3.87
CA SER A 51 -3.38 4.78 2.97
C SER A 51 -4.91 4.81 2.90
N ILE A 52 -5.59 4.90 4.05
CA ILE A 52 -7.05 4.97 4.11
C ILE A 52 -7.55 6.27 3.47
N CYS A 53 -6.97 7.42 3.83
CA CYS A 53 -7.38 8.71 3.26
C CYS A 53 -7.26 8.72 1.74
N LEU A 54 -6.12 8.25 1.20
CA LEU A 54 -5.92 8.18 -0.25
C LEU A 54 -6.89 7.22 -0.93
N GLY A 55 -7.21 6.08 -0.31
CA GLY A 55 -8.20 5.17 -0.87
C GLY A 55 -9.61 5.77 -0.88
N VAL A 56 -10.01 6.51 0.16
CA VAL A 56 -11.31 7.23 0.17
C VAL A 56 -11.35 8.28 -0.94
N ILE A 57 -10.31 9.12 -1.05
CA ILE A 57 -10.26 10.17 -2.06
C ILE A 57 -10.25 9.55 -3.47
N GLY A 58 -9.45 8.51 -3.69
CA GLY A 58 -9.40 7.79 -4.96
C GLY A 58 -10.75 7.19 -5.33
N ILE A 59 -11.48 6.58 -4.40
CA ILE A 59 -12.85 6.10 -4.63
C ILE A 59 -13.78 7.24 -5.05
N ILE A 60 -13.75 8.37 -4.34
CA ILE A 60 -14.62 9.53 -4.64
C ILE A 60 -14.33 10.04 -6.06
N LEU A 61 -13.05 10.19 -6.43
CA LEU A 61 -12.66 10.66 -7.74
C LEU A 61 -13.06 9.66 -8.82
N CYS A 62 -12.75 8.39 -8.66
CA CYS A 62 -13.10 7.38 -9.66
C CYS A 62 -14.62 7.23 -9.82
N ALA A 63 -15.39 7.21 -8.73
CA ALA A 63 -16.85 7.13 -8.78
C ALA A 63 -17.46 8.40 -9.39
N GLY A 64 -16.93 9.58 -9.03
CA GLY A 64 -17.34 10.86 -9.63
C GLY A 64 -17.03 10.89 -11.13
N GLY A 65 -15.84 10.47 -11.53
CA GLY A 65 -15.43 10.36 -12.93
C GLY A 65 -16.35 9.46 -13.75
N LEU A 66 -16.67 8.27 -13.23
CA LEU A 66 -17.66 7.38 -13.84
C LEU A 66 -19.05 8.03 -13.95
N PHE A 67 -19.52 8.68 -12.88
CA PHE A 67 -20.83 9.33 -12.88
C PHE A 67 -20.88 10.46 -13.91
N PHE A 68 -19.90 11.35 -13.92
CA PHE A 68 -19.82 12.45 -14.89
C PHE A 68 -19.68 11.94 -16.31
N GLY A 69 -18.79 10.97 -16.55
CA GLY A 69 -18.60 10.38 -17.87
C GLY A 69 -19.88 9.73 -18.38
N ALA A 70 -20.58 8.97 -17.54
CA ALA A 70 -21.88 8.41 -17.91
C ALA A 70 -22.88 9.54 -18.20
N TYR A 71 -23.09 10.45 -17.26
CA TYR A 71 -24.04 11.56 -17.40
C TYR A 71 -23.87 12.31 -18.74
N THR A 72 -22.65 12.72 -19.08
CA THR A 72 -22.38 13.47 -20.32
C THR A 72 -22.47 12.64 -21.58
N SER A 73 -22.38 11.31 -21.49
CA SER A 73 -22.44 10.40 -22.64
C SER A 73 -23.86 9.91 -22.91
N PHE A 74 -24.69 9.79 -21.88
CA PHE A 74 -26.09 9.38 -21.98
C PHE A 74 -27.06 10.55 -22.25
N ASP A 75 -26.67 11.79 -21.93
CA ASP A 75 -27.47 13.00 -22.20
C ASP A 75 -27.31 13.51 -23.65
N ALA A 76 -26.73 12.72 -24.55
CA ALA A 76 -26.51 13.09 -25.95
C ALA A 76 -27.86 13.23 -26.71
N HIS A 77 -28.10 14.42 -27.26
CA HIS A 77 -29.38 14.76 -27.90
C HIS A 77 -29.36 14.51 -29.41
N ASP A 78 -28.25 14.79 -30.08
CA ASP A 78 -28.13 14.68 -31.54
C ASP A 78 -27.35 13.43 -31.98
N SER A 79 -27.54 13.04 -33.24
CA SER A 79 -26.91 11.82 -33.83
C SER A 79 -25.38 11.85 -33.78
N PHE A 80 -24.76 13.03 -33.95
CA PHE A 80 -23.32 13.22 -33.83
C PHE A 80 -22.81 13.01 -32.40
N GLU A 81 -23.49 13.58 -31.41
CA GLU A 81 -23.15 13.41 -30.00
C GLU A 81 -23.29 11.95 -29.57
N ARG A 82 -24.34 11.26 -30.05
CA ARG A 82 -24.53 9.84 -29.79
C ARG A 82 -23.44 8.96 -30.42
N ALA A 83 -22.97 9.30 -31.62
CA ALA A 83 -21.85 8.60 -32.26
C ALA A 83 -20.52 8.84 -31.53
N MET A 84 -20.34 10.02 -30.93
CA MET A 84 -19.14 10.35 -30.14
C MET A 84 -19.23 9.98 -28.66
N ALA A 85 -20.40 9.56 -28.17
CA ALA A 85 -20.63 9.24 -26.76
C ALA A 85 -19.61 8.24 -26.17
N PRO A 86 -19.21 7.14 -26.87
CA PRO A 86 -18.17 6.25 -26.35
C PRO A 86 -16.80 6.94 -26.18
N LEU A 87 -16.43 7.80 -27.13
CA LEU A 87 -15.18 8.56 -27.08
C LEU A 87 -15.21 9.58 -25.94
N ASN A 88 -16.32 10.33 -25.81
CA ASN A 88 -16.51 11.32 -24.76
C ASN A 88 -16.45 10.67 -23.36
N PHE A 89 -17.11 9.52 -23.19
CA PHE A 89 -17.05 8.73 -21.97
C PHE A 89 -15.61 8.39 -21.60
N ILE A 90 -14.83 7.84 -22.54
CA ILE A 90 -13.43 7.46 -22.31
C ILE A 90 -12.61 8.67 -21.88
N LEU A 91 -12.75 9.82 -22.55
CA LEU A 91 -11.96 11.01 -22.24
C LEU A 91 -12.28 11.57 -20.84
N VAL A 92 -13.56 11.71 -20.51
CA VAL A 92 -14.01 12.24 -19.22
C VAL A 92 -13.62 11.30 -18.09
N VAL A 93 -13.90 10.00 -18.24
CA VAL A 93 -13.56 9.02 -17.23
C VAL A 93 -12.05 8.91 -17.08
N ALA A 94 -11.28 8.78 -18.17
CA ALA A 94 -9.82 8.65 -18.08
C ALA A 94 -9.16 9.83 -17.36
N MET A 95 -9.59 11.07 -17.64
CA MET A 95 -9.03 12.24 -16.95
C MET A 95 -9.16 12.16 -15.43
N VAL A 96 -10.37 11.83 -14.94
CA VAL A 96 -10.64 11.78 -13.50
C VAL A 96 -10.14 10.48 -12.88
N TYR A 97 -10.24 9.37 -13.60
CA TYR A 97 -9.80 8.05 -13.18
C TYR A 97 -8.29 7.97 -13.03
N ILE A 98 -7.50 8.60 -13.90
CA ILE A 98 -6.04 8.63 -13.75
C ILE A 98 -5.66 9.28 -12.41
N LEU A 99 -6.30 10.39 -12.05
CA LEU A 99 -6.09 11.05 -10.75
C LEU A 99 -6.46 10.15 -9.57
N GLY A 100 -7.66 9.57 -9.59
CA GLY A 100 -8.11 8.65 -8.54
C GLY A 100 -7.24 7.39 -8.45
N GLY A 101 -6.81 6.88 -9.60
CA GLY A 101 -5.97 5.70 -9.71
C GLY A 101 -4.55 5.91 -9.19
N ILE A 102 -3.94 7.06 -9.47
CA ILE A 102 -2.65 7.43 -8.88
C ILE A 102 -2.75 7.46 -7.34
N MET A 103 -3.80 8.07 -6.79
CA MET A 103 -4.01 8.09 -5.34
C MET A 103 -4.19 6.69 -4.78
N ASN A 104 -4.97 5.84 -5.45
CA ASN A 104 -5.15 4.44 -5.04
C ASN A 104 -3.83 3.66 -5.08
N ILE A 105 -2.98 3.86 -6.10
CA ILE A 105 -1.67 3.22 -6.17
C ILE A 105 -0.77 3.68 -5.01
N ILE A 106 -0.71 4.98 -4.74
CA ILE A 106 0.08 5.52 -3.62
C ILE A 106 -0.45 4.95 -2.30
N GLY A 107 -1.76 5.02 -2.07
CA GLY A 107 -2.39 4.49 -0.86
C GLY A 107 -2.19 2.99 -0.69
N LEU A 108 -2.18 2.22 -1.77
CA LEU A 108 -1.85 0.79 -1.76
C LEU A 108 -0.40 0.54 -1.32
N VAL A 109 0.56 1.31 -1.86
CA VAL A 109 1.98 1.21 -1.48
C VAL A 109 2.17 1.56 0.00
N LEU A 110 1.54 2.64 0.48
CA LEU A 110 1.58 3.04 1.89
C LEU A 110 0.97 1.96 2.79
N GLY A 111 -0.17 1.37 2.40
CA GLY A 111 -0.82 0.29 3.14
C GLY A 111 0.06 -0.96 3.24
N LYS A 112 0.73 -1.36 2.14
CA LYS A 112 1.70 -2.46 2.14
C LYS A 112 2.91 -2.16 3.03
N ALA A 113 3.44 -0.94 2.99
CA ALA A 113 4.54 -0.51 3.84
C ALA A 113 4.16 -0.52 5.33
N ALA A 114 2.96 -0.05 5.67
CA ALA A 114 2.42 -0.08 7.02
C ALA A 114 2.25 -1.52 7.54
N ARG A 115 1.73 -2.43 6.70
CA ARG A 115 1.56 -3.85 7.03
C ARG A 115 2.87 -4.52 7.45
N LYS A 116 3.96 -4.23 6.74
CA LYS A 116 5.30 -4.78 7.06
C LYS A 116 5.82 -4.31 8.42
N ARG A 117 5.34 -3.17 8.92
CA ARG A 117 5.75 -2.55 10.19
C ARG A 117 4.78 -2.84 11.34
N ALA A 118 3.64 -3.47 11.07
CA ALA A 118 2.65 -3.82 12.09
C ALA A 118 3.06 -5.13 12.80
N GLN A 119 3.43 -5.04 14.07
CA GLN A 119 3.76 -6.21 14.91
C GLN A 119 2.51 -6.80 15.58
N ASP A 120 1.49 -6.00 15.83
CA ASP A 120 0.24 -6.41 16.46
C ASP A 120 -0.77 -6.92 15.41
N PRO A 121 -1.41 -8.10 15.60
CA PRO A 121 -2.50 -8.58 14.75
C PRO A 121 -3.65 -7.60 14.58
N ARG A 122 -3.97 -6.75 15.57
CA ARG A 122 -5.02 -5.72 15.43
C ARG A 122 -4.63 -4.64 14.44
N HIS A 123 -3.38 -4.16 14.50
CA HIS A 123 -2.84 -3.19 13.55
C HIS A 123 -2.73 -3.78 12.13
N ALA A 124 -2.42 -5.07 12.00
CA ALA A 124 -2.40 -5.75 10.71
C ALA A 124 -3.76 -5.76 10.00
N LYS A 125 -4.87 -5.92 10.74
CA LYS A 125 -6.23 -5.85 10.18
C LYS A 125 -6.56 -4.46 9.62
N VAL A 126 -6.20 -3.39 10.33
CA VAL A 126 -6.44 -2.01 9.85
C VAL A 126 -5.60 -1.71 8.61
N CYS A 127 -4.35 -2.19 8.56
CA CYS A 127 -3.53 -2.07 7.36
C CYS A 127 -4.16 -2.80 6.16
N MET A 128 -4.78 -3.97 6.39
CA MET A 128 -5.52 -4.68 5.34
C MET A 128 -6.71 -3.86 4.81
N VAL A 129 -7.42 -3.13 5.68
CA VAL A 129 -8.51 -2.23 5.24
C VAL A 129 -7.96 -1.19 4.27
N GLY A 130 -6.87 -0.49 4.62
CA GLY A 130 -6.22 0.47 3.72
C GLY A 130 -5.81 -0.17 2.39
N ILE A 131 -5.20 -1.35 2.41
CA ILE A 131 -4.83 -2.09 1.19
C ILE A 131 -6.05 -2.38 0.31
N TRP A 132 -7.12 -2.93 0.88
CA TRP A 132 -8.33 -3.29 0.14
C TRP A 132 -9.06 -2.06 -0.40
N LEU A 133 -9.15 -0.99 0.40
CA LEU A 133 -9.75 0.27 0.01
C LEU A 133 -9.07 0.89 -1.22
N ASN A 134 -7.80 0.57 -1.47
CA ASN A 134 -7.06 1.05 -2.62
C ASN A 134 -7.00 0.04 -3.78
N ALA A 135 -6.91 -1.27 -3.49
CA ALA A 135 -6.80 -2.31 -4.51
C ALA A 135 -8.14 -2.66 -5.18
N ALA A 136 -9.21 -2.81 -4.38
CA ALA A 136 -10.50 -3.22 -4.92
C ALA A 136 -11.08 -2.20 -5.93
N PRO A 137 -11.04 -0.88 -5.68
CA PRO A 137 -11.61 0.06 -6.62
C PRO A 137 -10.86 0.08 -7.95
N MET A 138 -9.54 -0.11 -7.97
CA MET A 138 -8.77 -0.19 -9.23
C MET A 138 -9.31 -1.27 -10.17
N ILE A 139 -9.72 -2.43 -9.61
CA ILE A 139 -10.29 -3.53 -10.40
C ILE A 139 -11.74 -3.20 -10.77
N LEU A 140 -12.54 -2.76 -9.80
CA LEU A 140 -13.97 -2.50 -10.02
C LEU A 140 -14.20 -1.40 -11.07
N PHE A 141 -13.43 -0.31 -11.00
CA PHE A 141 -13.57 0.81 -11.92
C PHE A 141 -13.05 0.44 -13.32
N LEU A 142 -11.96 -0.31 -13.44
CA LEU A 142 -11.52 -0.83 -14.73
C LEU A 142 -12.59 -1.71 -15.39
N VAL A 143 -13.22 -2.61 -14.63
CA VAL A 143 -14.32 -3.44 -15.13
C VAL A 143 -15.52 -2.59 -15.53
N ALA A 144 -15.89 -1.60 -14.72
CA ALA A 144 -16.99 -0.69 -15.01
C ALA A 144 -16.76 0.13 -16.29
N GLU A 145 -15.53 0.60 -16.52
CA GLU A 145 -15.14 1.30 -17.75
C GLU A 145 -15.30 0.41 -18.98
N ILE A 146 -14.77 -0.81 -18.95
CA ILE A 146 -14.87 -1.77 -20.05
C ILE A 146 -16.35 -2.07 -20.35
N LEU A 147 -17.15 -2.31 -19.32
CA LEU A 147 -18.59 -2.56 -19.47
C LEU A 147 -19.34 -1.36 -20.03
N GLY A 148 -19.01 -0.13 -19.58
CA GLY A 148 -19.60 1.10 -20.10
C GLY A 148 -19.32 1.30 -21.57
N VAL A 149 -18.06 1.14 -21.99
CA VAL A 149 -17.65 1.23 -23.40
C VAL A 149 -18.32 0.16 -24.24
N LEU A 150 -18.32 -1.09 -23.77
CA LEU A 150 -18.95 -2.21 -24.47
C LEU A 150 -20.45 -1.99 -24.68
N TRP A 151 -21.13 -1.50 -23.65
CA TRP A 151 -22.55 -1.18 -23.73
C TRP A 151 -22.83 -0.11 -24.78
N MET A 152 -22.05 0.98 -24.80
CA MET A 152 -22.25 2.07 -25.76
C MET A 152 -22.00 1.65 -27.20
N MET A 153 -20.98 0.80 -27.44
CA MET A 153 -20.72 0.23 -28.77
C MET A 153 -21.83 -0.73 -29.22
N GLY A 154 -22.42 -1.50 -28.30
CA GLY A 154 -23.54 -2.40 -28.60
C GLY A 154 -24.84 -1.67 -28.98
N THR A 155 -25.04 -0.45 -28.46
CA THR A 155 -26.20 0.40 -28.80
C THR A 155 -26.02 1.25 -30.06
N SER A 156 -24.82 1.28 -30.65
CA SER A 156 -24.53 2.08 -31.85
C SER A 156 -24.66 1.31 -33.18
N LEU A 157 -25.03 0.02 -33.13
CA LEU A 157 -25.34 -0.84 -34.27
C LEU A 157 -26.86 -0.98 -34.45
#